data_AF-A0A523TVM3-F1
#
_entry.id   AF-A0A523TVM3-F1
#
_cell.length_a   1.000
_cell.length_b   1.000
_cell.length_c   1.000
_cell.angle_alpha   90.00
_cell.angle_beta   90.00
_cell.angle_gamma   90.00
#
_symmetry.space_group_name_H-M   'P 1'
#
loop_
_entity.id
_entity.type
_entity.pdbx_description
1 polymer ?
#
loop_
_entity_poly.entity_id
_entity_poly.type
_entity_poly.pdbx_seq_one_letter_code
_entity_poly.pdbx_strand_id
1 'polypeptide(L)'
;MPEIISQDDCKKARSIPFCYLCGKPLSSGGETNRDHIPPRKIFRDEDRNWPLILKTHTSCNEKQSEDDEVIGQIVALCWGKSVPPRRQKFKVNIRRYKGNLMPGISGVPIQGIIWRWVRGFHAALYREFLPATWPGGNIFTPFPRSDNTDPDINRALFSKVLIENRRNRTLDRIITQNGKCIYECAWATVDDGRTICVFGLRLYDWEKMGPQADGPRGCVGLYSAVTPKTATLSTDSVFSVKNGDSLDPFETS
;
A
#
# COMPACT_ATOMS: atom_id res chain seq x y z
N MET A 1 18.22 -7.31 -3.78
CA MET A 1 17.21 -6.42 -3.20
C MET A 1 16.86 -5.30 -4.17
N PRO A 2 15.78 -5.47 -4.93
CA PRO A 2 15.13 -4.39 -5.66
C PRO A 2 14.80 -3.18 -4.79
N GLU A 3 15.29 -2.02 -5.21
CA GLU A 3 15.03 -0.74 -4.54
C GLU A 3 14.70 0.35 -5.56
N ILE A 4 13.75 1.21 -5.21
CA ILE A 4 13.45 2.46 -5.93
C ILE A 4 13.49 3.59 -4.91
N ILE A 5 14.64 4.26 -4.79
CA ILE A 5 14.90 5.25 -3.74
C ILE A 5 15.51 6.55 -4.27
N SER A 6 15.50 6.75 -5.58
CA SER A 6 16.00 7.95 -6.22
C SER A 6 15.14 8.35 -7.43
N GLN A 7 15.31 9.59 -7.89
CA GLN A 7 14.65 10.05 -9.12
C GLN A 7 15.00 9.19 -10.33
N ASP A 8 16.24 8.74 -10.44
CA ASP A 8 16.69 7.93 -11.57
C ASP A 8 16.11 6.51 -11.52
N ASP A 9 15.93 5.94 -10.32
CA ASP A 9 15.21 4.67 -10.18
C ASP A 9 13.74 4.81 -10.59
N CYS A 10 13.07 5.90 -10.17
CA CYS A 10 11.71 6.18 -10.63
C CYS A 10 11.63 6.38 -12.14
N LYS A 11 12.66 6.96 -12.77
CA LYS A 11 12.72 7.06 -14.24
C LYS A 11 12.87 5.70 -14.90
N LYS A 12 13.75 4.83 -14.38
CA LYS A 12 13.96 3.46 -14.89
C LYS A 12 12.70 2.59 -14.75
N ALA A 13 11.95 2.75 -13.65
CA ALA A 13 10.72 2.00 -13.40
C ALA A 13 9.58 2.34 -14.37
N ARG A 14 9.60 3.51 -15.03
CA ARG A 14 8.57 3.93 -16.01
C ARG A 14 8.50 3.02 -17.25
N SER A 15 9.58 2.31 -17.56
CA SER A 15 9.76 1.58 -18.81
C SER A 15 9.27 0.13 -18.73
N ILE A 16 8.01 -0.07 -18.33
CA ILE A 16 7.35 -1.39 -18.40
C ILE A 16 6.59 -1.52 -19.74
N PRO A 17 6.59 -2.71 -20.38
CA PRO A 17 5.96 -2.90 -21.70
C PRO A 17 4.45 -3.21 -21.64
N PHE A 18 3.86 -3.27 -20.44
CA PHE A 18 2.46 -3.64 -20.21
C PHE A 18 1.77 -2.62 -19.30
N CYS A 19 0.45 -2.55 -19.39
CA CYS A 19 -0.37 -1.76 -18.49
C CYS A 19 -0.51 -2.49 -17.16
N TYR A 20 0.06 -1.96 -16.07
CA TYR A 20 -0.03 -2.61 -14.75
C TYR A 20 -1.48 -2.73 -14.23
N LEU A 21 -2.42 -1.94 -14.78
CA LEU A 21 -3.83 -1.98 -14.42
C LEU A 21 -4.61 -3.15 -15.05
N CYS A 22 -4.21 -3.65 -16.22
CA CYS A 22 -4.95 -4.73 -16.90
C CYS A 22 -4.09 -5.87 -17.45
N GLY A 23 -2.77 -5.78 -17.34
CA GLY A 23 -1.81 -6.80 -17.79
C GLY A 23 -1.58 -6.84 -19.30
N LYS A 24 -2.40 -6.15 -20.10
CA LYS A 24 -2.26 -6.13 -21.57
C LYS A 24 -1.02 -5.33 -22.01
N PRO A 25 -0.34 -5.71 -23.11
CA PRO A 25 0.76 -4.94 -23.70
C PRO A 25 0.34 -3.49 -24.01
N LEU A 26 1.23 -2.52 -23.80
CA LEU A 26 0.96 -1.12 -24.15
C LEU A 26 1.06 -0.85 -25.65
N SER A 27 1.61 -1.79 -26.43
CA SER A 27 1.74 -1.71 -27.89
C SER A 27 0.48 -2.12 -28.65
N SER A 28 -0.57 -2.62 -27.98
CA SER A 28 -1.75 -3.21 -28.63
C SER A 28 -2.74 -2.18 -29.23
N GLY A 29 -2.26 -1.03 -29.70
CA GLY A 29 -3.05 -0.05 -30.46
C GLY A 29 -4.00 0.84 -29.66
N GLY A 30 -3.89 0.88 -28.33
CA GLY A 30 -4.68 1.76 -27.47
C GLY A 30 -3.94 3.06 -27.09
N GLU A 31 -4.68 4.12 -26.80
CA GLU A 31 -4.10 5.33 -26.20
C GLU A 31 -3.52 4.99 -24.82
N THR A 32 -2.35 5.58 -24.54
CA THR A 32 -1.67 5.43 -23.26
C THR A 32 -1.45 6.78 -22.62
N ASN A 33 -1.53 6.81 -21.29
CA ASN A 33 -1.18 7.97 -20.51
C ASN A 33 -0.28 7.57 -19.32
N ARG A 34 -0.06 8.51 -18.40
CA ARG A 34 0.81 8.35 -17.25
C ARG A 34 -0.01 8.37 -15.98
N ASP A 35 0.17 7.35 -15.16
CA ASP A 35 -0.46 7.22 -13.85
C ASP A 35 0.57 7.46 -12.74
N HIS A 36 0.20 8.23 -11.71
CA HIS A 36 1.03 8.47 -10.54
C HIS A 36 0.65 7.48 -9.44
N ILE A 37 1.64 6.80 -8.87
CA ILE A 37 1.39 5.72 -7.91
C ILE A 37 2.18 6.01 -6.62
N PRO A 38 1.52 6.42 -5.52
CA PRO A 38 0.10 6.81 -5.41
C PRO A 38 -0.24 8.12 -6.16
N PRO A 39 -1.54 8.48 -6.28
CA PRO A 39 -1.99 9.66 -7.02
C PRO A 39 -1.34 10.94 -6.52
N ARG A 40 -0.87 11.78 -7.44
CA ARG A 40 -0.13 13.03 -7.12
C ARG A 40 -0.86 13.93 -6.11
N LYS A 41 -2.19 14.00 -6.18
CA LYS A 41 -3.01 14.91 -5.38
C LYS A 41 -3.04 14.56 -3.89
N ILE A 42 -2.64 13.35 -3.49
CA ILE A 42 -2.60 12.96 -2.08
C ILE A 42 -1.42 13.58 -1.31
N PHE A 43 -0.41 14.08 -2.03
CA PHE A 43 0.79 14.70 -1.48
C PHE A 43 0.72 16.24 -1.54
N ARG A 44 1.34 16.91 -0.56
CA ARG A 44 1.62 18.36 -0.60
C ARG A 44 2.53 18.71 -1.76
N ASP A 45 2.44 19.94 -2.26
CA ASP A 45 3.25 20.35 -3.41
C ASP A 45 4.76 20.22 -3.17
N GLU A 46 5.22 20.58 -1.97
CA GLU A 46 6.62 20.48 -1.53
C GLU A 46 7.15 19.04 -1.43
N ASP A 47 6.26 18.07 -1.22
CA ASP A 47 6.63 16.65 -1.07
C ASP A 47 6.61 15.88 -2.40
N ARG A 48 6.14 16.49 -3.51
CA ARG A 48 5.93 15.82 -4.80
C ARG A 48 7.22 15.49 -5.58
N ASN A 49 8.32 15.30 -4.86
CA ASN A 49 9.62 15.06 -5.43
C ASN A 49 9.74 13.58 -5.86
N TRP A 50 10.20 13.34 -7.10
CA TRP A 50 10.42 12.00 -7.69
C TRP A 50 9.23 11.05 -7.50
N PRO A 51 8.05 11.38 -8.06
CA PRO A 51 6.92 10.47 -8.06
C PRO A 51 7.21 9.21 -8.87
N LEU A 52 6.77 8.07 -8.37
CA LEU A 52 6.64 6.87 -9.18
C LEU A 52 5.50 7.08 -10.18
N ILE A 53 5.81 6.95 -11.46
CA ILE A 53 4.88 7.12 -12.56
C ILE A 53 5.00 5.90 -13.45
N LEU A 54 3.89 5.25 -13.81
CA LEU A 54 3.87 4.15 -14.77
C LEU A 54 3.00 4.49 -15.97
N LYS A 55 3.29 3.89 -17.13
CA LYS A 55 2.41 3.98 -18.30
C LYS A 55 1.23 3.02 -18.14
N THR A 56 0.05 3.47 -18.56
CA THR A 56 -1.19 2.70 -18.53
C THR A 56 -2.01 2.96 -19.79
N HIS A 57 -2.96 2.09 -20.09
CA HIS A 57 -4.03 2.43 -21.04
C HIS A 57 -4.88 3.56 -20.46
N THR A 58 -5.16 4.59 -21.26
CA THR A 58 -5.95 5.76 -20.83
C THR A 58 -7.27 5.35 -20.18
N SER A 59 -7.99 4.42 -20.80
CA SER A 59 -9.27 3.90 -20.29
C SER A 59 -9.17 3.12 -18.98
N CYS A 60 -8.00 2.53 -18.67
CA CYS A 60 -7.78 1.89 -17.37
C CYS A 60 -7.53 2.94 -16.28
N ASN A 61 -6.75 3.97 -16.60
CA ASN A 61 -6.39 5.05 -15.68
C ASN A 61 -7.60 5.92 -15.33
N GLU A 62 -8.37 6.36 -16.33
CA GLU A 62 -9.53 7.24 -16.13
C GLU A 62 -10.58 6.65 -15.19
N LYS A 63 -10.77 5.31 -15.22
CA LYS A 63 -11.65 4.59 -14.31
C LYS A 63 -11.28 4.73 -12.83
N GLN A 64 -10.06 5.16 -12.52
CA GLN A 64 -9.58 5.34 -11.15
C GLN A 64 -9.78 6.77 -10.62
N SER A 65 -10.29 7.69 -11.43
CA SER A 65 -10.34 9.12 -11.08
C SER A 65 -11.19 9.43 -9.84
N GLU A 66 -12.31 8.73 -9.68
CA GLU A 66 -13.19 8.90 -8.51
C GLU A 66 -12.51 8.39 -7.24
N ASP A 67 -11.90 7.21 -7.30
CA ASP A 67 -11.12 6.62 -6.21
C ASP A 67 -9.95 7.52 -5.80
N ASP A 68 -9.23 8.10 -6.77
CA ASP A 68 -8.14 9.06 -6.57
C ASP A 68 -8.60 10.33 -5.85
N GLU A 69 -9.77 10.85 -6.22
CA GLU A 69 -10.35 12.00 -5.55
C GLU A 69 -10.64 11.68 -4.09
N VAL A 70 -11.35 10.57 -3.83
CA VAL A 70 -11.78 10.18 -2.49
C VAL A 70 -10.58 9.94 -1.57
N ILE A 71 -9.62 9.13 -1.99
CA ILE A 71 -8.45 8.82 -1.15
C ILE A 71 -7.57 10.05 -0.94
N GLY A 72 -7.51 10.97 -1.92
CA GLY A 72 -6.84 12.25 -1.78
C GLY A 72 -7.45 13.13 -0.70
N GLN A 73 -8.77 13.09 -0.51
CA GLN A 73 -9.42 13.79 0.60
C GLN A 73 -9.08 13.18 1.97
N ILE A 74 -8.97 11.85 2.05
CA ILE A 74 -8.64 11.14 3.30
C ILE A 74 -7.18 11.43 3.68
N VAL A 75 -6.23 11.17 2.77
CA VAL A 75 -4.79 11.35 3.05
C VAL A 75 -4.44 12.82 3.25
N ALA A 76 -5.20 13.76 2.66
CA ALA A 76 -5.04 15.19 2.91
C ALA A 76 -5.14 15.59 4.40
N LEU A 77 -5.91 14.83 5.18
CA LEU A 77 -6.04 15.04 6.62
C LEU A 77 -4.72 14.76 7.35
N CYS A 78 -3.87 13.84 6.88
CA CYS A 78 -2.57 13.52 7.48
C CYS A 78 -1.66 14.75 7.59
N TRP A 79 -1.90 15.74 6.73
CA TRP A 79 -1.06 16.92 6.63
C TRP A 79 -1.86 18.21 6.79
N GLY A 80 -3.03 18.12 7.43
CA GLY A 80 -3.79 19.27 7.93
C GLY A 80 -4.71 19.94 6.91
N LYS A 81 -4.90 19.37 5.71
CA LYS A 81 -5.85 19.91 4.75
C LYS A 81 -7.23 19.33 4.97
N SER A 82 -8.15 20.19 5.39
CA SER A 82 -9.57 19.87 5.52
C SER A 82 -10.28 19.96 4.17
N VAL A 83 -11.31 19.12 4.00
CA VAL A 83 -12.21 19.17 2.85
C VAL A 83 -13.56 19.70 3.34
N PRO A 84 -14.11 20.76 2.72
CA PRO A 84 -15.42 21.27 3.12
C PRO A 84 -16.49 20.17 3.01
N PRO A 85 -17.44 20.06 3.95
CA PRO A 85 -18.44 18.98 3.97
C PRO A 85 -19.20 18.81 2.65
N ARG A 86 -19.53 19.91 1.95
CA ARG A 86 -20.23 19.89 0.65
C ARG A 86 -19.43 19.24 -0.49
N ARG A 87 -18.11 19.11 -0.35
CA ARG A 87 -17.21 18.50 -1.34
C ARG A 87 -16.70 17.13 -0.88
N GLN A 88 -17.10 16.69 0.30
CA GLN A 88 -16.63 15.43 0.89
C GLN A 88 -17.24 14.24 0.13
N LYS A 89 -16.37 13.32 -0.31
CA LYS A 89 -16.76 12.12 -1.07
C LYS A 89 -16.78 10.83 -0.24
N PHE A 90 -16.47 10.93 1.05
CA PHE A 90 -16.48 9.81 2.00
C PHE A 90 -17.44 10.09 3.16
N LYS A 91 -17.95 9.05 3.80
CA LYS A 91 -18.82 9.16 4.98
C LYS A 91 -18.06 8.83 6.25
N VAL A 92 -18.25 9.63 7.29
CA VAL A 92 -17.78 9.34 8.65
C VAL A 92 -18.97 8.86 9.46
N ASN A 93 -18.86 7.67 10.03
CA ASN A 93 -19.89 7.07 10.88
C ASN A 93 -19.31 6.78 12.26
N ILE A 94 -20.11 6.89 13.32
CA ILE A 94 -19.71 6.45 14.65
C ILE A 94 -19.86 4.93 14.74
N ARG A 95 -18.84 4.24 15.24
CA ARG A 95 -18.75 2.78 15.38
C ARG A 95 -18.29 2.42 16.78
N ARG A 96 -18.68 1.24 17.27
CA ARG A 96 -18.13 0.68 18.50
C ARG A 96 -16.96 -0.24 18.15
N TYR A 97 -15.80 0.00 18.75
CA TYR A 97 -14.58 -0.79 18.58
C TYR A 97 -13.98 -1.09 19.96
N LYS A 98 -13.81 -2.38 20.28
CA LYS A 98 -13.41 -2.84 21.63
C LYS A 98 -14.18 -2.14 22.77
N GLY A 99 -15.48 -1.94 22.58
CA GLY A 99 -16.36 -1.27 23.56
C GLY A 99 -16.43 0.26 23.46
N ASN A 100 -15.49 0.92 22.79
CA ASN A 100 -15.41 2.38 22.68
C ASN A 100 -16.07 2.91 21.40
N LEU A 101 -16.77 4.06 21.48
CA LEU A 101 -17.29 4.74 20.30
C LEU A 101 -16.17 5.53 19.61
N MET A 102 -16.06 5.38 18.28
CA MET A 102 -15.06 6.07 17.48
C MET A 102 -15.57 6.38 16.06
N PRO A 103 -15.05 7.44 15.42
CA PRO A 103 -15.34 7.69 14.01
C PRO A 103 -14.66 6.63 13.12
N GLY A 104 -15.39 6.15 12.13
CA GLY A 104 -14.91 5.24 11.09
C GLY A 104 -15.27 5.75 9.70
N ILE A 105 -14.37 5.52 8.73
CA ILE A 105 -14.59 5.87 7.34
C ILE A 105 -15.39 4.77 6.65
N SER A 106 -16.34 5.15 5.80
CA SER A 106 -17.21 4.23 5.07
C SER A 106 -17.61 4.77 3.69
N GLY A 107 -18.10 3.87 2.84
CA GLY A 107 -18.53 4.19 1.48
C GLY A 107 -17.36 4.42 0.51
N VAL A 108 -16.17 3.91 0.83
CA VAL A 108 -14.96 4.05 0.01
C VAL A 108 -14.28 2.69 -0.14
N PRO A 109 -13.91 2.24 -1.36
CA PRO A 109 -13.27 0.96 -1.59
C PRO A 109 -11.76 1.01 -1.28
N ILE A 110 -11.37 1.47 -0.08
CA ILE A 110 -9.97 1.79 0.27
C ILE A 110 -9.01 0.62 0.00
N GLN A 111 -9.41 -0.61 0.33
CA GLN A 111 -8.58 -1.78 0.04
C GLN A 111 -8.34 -1.96 -1.47
N GLY A 112 -9.35 -1.74 -2.31
CA GLY A 112 -9.21 -1.76 -3.76
C GLY A 112 -8.24 -0.68 -4.27
N ILE A 113 -8.31 0.51 -3.67
CA ILE A 113 -7.41 1.64 -3.98
C ILE A 113 -5.96 1.29 -3.62
N ILE A 114 -5.72 0.79 -2.41
CA ILE A 114 -4.37 0.39 -1.96
C ILE A 114 -3.88 -0.80 -2.79
N TRP A 115 -4.75 -1.76 -3.11
CA TRP A 115 -4.40 -2.91 -3.94
C TRP A 115 -3.95 -2.50 -5.34
N ARG A 116 -4.58 -1.50 -5.95
CA ARG A 116 -4.09 -0.90 -7.20
C ARG A 116 -2.66 -0.38 -7.03
N TRP A 117 -2.36 0.30 -5.93
CA TRP A 117 -1.01 0.82 -5.69
C TRP A 117 0.00 -0.30 -5.48
N VAL A 118 -0.33 -1.34 -4.70
CA VAL A 118 0.51 -2.53 -4.50
C VAL A 118 0.86 -3.19 -5.84
N ARG A 119 -0.12 -3.30 -6.75
CA ARG A 119 0.13 -3.80 -8.11
C ARG A 119 1.06 -2.91 -8.93
N GLY A 120 0.95 -1.59 -8.75
CA GLY A 120 1.88 -0.62 -9.33
C GLY A 120 3.29 -0.76 -8.77
N PHE A 121 3.43 -0.87 -7.45
CA PHE A 121 4.72 -1.08 -6.77
C PHE A 121 5.36 -2.40 -7.19
N HIS A 122 4.59 -3.49 -7.27
CA HIS A 122 5.03 -4.78 -7.78
C HIS A 122 5.55 -4.66 -9.23
N ALA A 123 4.78 -4.03 -10.12
CA ALA A 123 5.20 -3.83 -11.51
C ALA A 123 6.46 -2.96 -11.61
N ALA A 124 6.62 -1.97 -10.74
CA ALA A 124 7.80 -1.11 -10.71
C ALA A 124 9.07 -1.85 -10.24
N LEU A 125 8.96 -2.64 -9.16
CA LEU A 125 10.09 -3.39 -8.59
C LEU A 125 10.52 -4.56 -9.49
N TYR A 126 9.55 -5.30 -10.01
CA TYR A 126 9.81 -6.61 -10.64
C TYR A 126 9.64 -6.62 -12.15
N ARG A 127 9.01 -5.59 -12.73
CA ARG A 127 8.62 -5.57 -14.15
C ARG A 127 7.72 -6.74 -14.54
N GLU A 128 6.90 -7.18 -13.59
CA GLU A 128 5.95 -8.28 -13.74
C GLU A 128 4.52 -7.78 -13.45
N PHE A 129 3.52 -8.43 -14.06
CA PHE A 129 2.12 -8.08 -13.85
C PHE A 129 1.55 -8.82 -12.65
N LEU A 130 1.01 -8.08 -11.67
CA LEU A 130 0.24 -8.64 -10.56
C LEU A 130 -1.27 -8.57 -10.87
N PRO A 131 -1.96 -9.71 -11.03
CA PRO A 131 -3.39 -9.75 -11.33
C PRO A 131 -4.28 -9.12 -10.26
N ALA A 132 -5.42 -8.56 -10.67
CA ALA A 132 -6.37 -7.90 -9.78
C ALA A 132 -7.12 -8.88 -8.86
N THR A 133 -7.34 -10.11 -9.31
CA THR A 133 -8.36 -11.03 -8.79
C THR A 133 -7.84 -12.02 -7.75
N TRP A 134 -6.84 -11.69 -6.95
CA TRP A 134 -6.33 -12.68 -5.99
C TRP A 134 -7.29 -12.82 -4.79
N PRO A 135 -7.94 -14.00 -4.59
CA PRO A 135 -9.02 -14.17 -3.62
C PRO A 135 -8.56 -14.32 -2.16
N GLY A 136 -7.26 -14.19 -1.87
CA GLY A 136 -6.73 -14.28 -0.50
C GLY A 136 -6.07 -12.99 0.02
N GLY A 137 -6.11 -11.91 -0.77
CA GLY A 137 -5.37 -10.69 -0.47
C GLY A 137 -5.97 -10.01 0.75
N ASN A 138 -5.19 -9.89 1.82
CA ASN A 138 -5.63 -9.21 3.02
C ASN A 138 -4.87 -7.90 3.14
N ILE A 139 -5.60 -6.80 3.23
CA ILE A 139 -5.05 -5.46 3.45
C ILE A 139 -5.68 -4.89 4.71
N PHE A 140 -4.85 -4.61 5.69
CA PHE A 140 -5.19 -4.00 6.95
C PHE A 140 -4.86 -2.51 6.88
N THR A 141 -5.89 -1.68 6.78
CA THR A 141 -5.76 -0.21 6.66
C THR A 141 -5.46 0.42 8.02
N PRO A 142 -4.81 1.59 8.09
CA PRO A 142 -4.44 2.19 9.37
C PRO A 142 -5.65 2.70 10.18
N PHE A 143 -6.75 3.05 9.51
CA PHE A 143 -7.98 3.56 10.13
C PHE A 143 -9.03 2.45 10.38
N PRO A 144 -9.90 2.62 11.40
CA PRO A 144 -10.93 1.65 11.73
C PRO A 144 -11.98 1.62 10.62
N ARG A 145 -12.23 0.41 10.11
CA ARG A 145 -13.27 0.19 9.12
C ARG A 145 -14.60 -0.08 9.77
N SER A 146 -15.62 0.32 9.03
CA SER A 146 -17.00 0.27 9.47
C SER A 146 -17.55 -1.16 9.46
N ASP A 147 -17.03 -2.02 8.59
CA ASP A 147 -17.58 -3.33 8.22
C ASP A 147 -16.85 -4.55 8.80
N ASN A 148 -15.63 -4.40 9.35
CA ASN A 148 -14.79 -5.54 9.72
C ASN A 148 -14.38 -5.56 11.19
N THR A 149 -14.51 -6.74 11.81
CA THR A 149 -13.66 -7.16 12.93
C THR A 149 -12.29 -7.48 12.36
N ASP A 150 -11.39 -6.50 12.38
CA ASP A 150 -9.99 -6.69 11.97
C ASP A 150 -9.26 -7.49 13.06
N PRO A 151 -8.82 -8.74 12.82
CA PRO A 151 -8.05 -9.49 13.81
C PRO A 151 -6.65 -8.88 13.93
N ASP A 152 -6.44 -8.07 14.98
CA ASP A 152 -5.17 -7.40 15.30
C ASP A 152 -3.95 -8.36 15.25
N ILE A 153 -4.17 -9.67 15.49
CA ILE A 153 -3.14 -10.73 15.41
C ILE A 153 -2.46 -10.79 14.04
N ASN A 154 -3.22 -10.73 12.94
CA ASN A 154 -2.64 -10.82 11.59
C ASN A 154 -1.82 -9.57 11.25
N ARG A 155 -2.27 -8.40 11.71
CA ARG A 155 -1.53 -7.15 11.57
C ARG A 155 -0.20 -7.19 12.31
N ALA A 156 -0.20 -7.67 13.56
CA ALA A 156 1.01 -7.85 14.35
C ALA A 156 1.97 -8.84 13.68
N LEU A 157 1.46 -9.97 13.17
CA LEU A 157 2.26 -10.94 12.41
C LEU A 157 2.97 -10.28 11.22
N PHE A 158 2.22 -9.58 10.36
CA PHE A 158 2.79 -8.97 9.16
C PHE A 158 3.79 -7.86 9.50
N SER A 159 3.50 -7.08 10.54
CA SER A 159 4.41 -6.05 11.03
C SER A 159 5.73 -6.65 11.50
N LYS A 160 5.67 -7.76 12.26
CA LYS A 160 6.85 -8.50 12.70
C LYS A 160 7.68 -9.04 11.54
N VAL A 161 7.05 -9.64 10.53
CA VAL A 161 7.76 -10.11 9.31
C VAL A 161 8.57 -8.98 8.68
N LEU A 162 7.97 -7.80 8.53
CA LEU A 162 8.61 -6.65 7.92
C LEU A 162 9.73 -6.08 8.79
N ILE A 163 9.53 -5.97 10.11
CA ILE A 163 10.55 -5.48 11.04
C ILE A 163 11.79 -6.39 11.03
N GLU A 164 11.60 -7.70 11.08
CA GLU A 164 12.70 -8.67 11.07
C GLU A 164 13.46 -8.65 9.73
N ASN A 165 12.74 -8.65 8.61
CA ASN A 165 13.35 -8.54 7.29
C ASN A 165 14.07 -7.18 7.07
N ARG A 166 13.59 -6.10 7.70
CA ARG A 166 14.29 -4.81 7.68
C ARG A 166 15.64 -4.91 8.40
N ARG A 167 15.67 -5.52 9.59
CA ARG A 167 16.90 -5.75 10.36
C ARG A 167 17.90 -6.62 9.58
N ASN A 168 17.39 -7.63 8.86
CA ASN A 168 18.20 -8.54 8.05
C ASN A 168 18.57 -7.99 6.66
N ARG A 169 18.08 -6.79 6.29
CA ARG A 169 18.29 -6.17 4.97
C ARG A 169 17.82 -7.08 3.82
N THR A 170 16.63 -7.64 3.96
CA THR A 170 15.99 -8.54 3.00
C THR A 170 14.65 -8.01 2.46
N LEU A 171 14.40 -6.70 2.59
CA LEU A 171 13.18 -6.03 2.10
C LEU A 171 13.37 -5.39 0.73
N ASP A 172 12.51 -5.74 -0.22
CA ASP A 172 12.37 -4.96 -1.43
C ASP A 172 11.59 -3.68 -1.11
N ARG A 173 12.03 -2.52 -1.62
CA ARG A 173 11.51 -1.23 -1.15
C ARG A 173 11.34 -0.16 -2.22
N ILE A 174 10.34 0.69 -2.02
CA ILE A 174 10.11 1.93 -2.76
C ILE A 174 9.99 3.06 -1.76
N ILE A 175 10.83 4.08 -1.91
CA ILE A 175 10.75 5.33 -1.15
C ILE A 175 10.62 6.46 -2.17
N THR A 176 9.51 7.19 -2.14
CA THR A 176 9.23 8.28 -3.09
C THR A 176 8.58 9.46 -2.37
N GLN A 177 8.35 10.56 -3.10
CA GLN A 177 7.65 11.73 -2.59
C GLN A 177 8.34 12.30 -1.34
N ASN A 178 9.66 12.52 -1.45
CA ASN A 178 10.49 12.99 -0.33
C ASN A 178 10.35 12.16 0.97
N GLY A 179 10.21 10.84 0.83
CA GLY A 179 10.06 9.92 1.95
C GLY A 179 8.65 9.87 2.55
N LYS A 180 7.68 10.59 1.98
CA LYS A 180 6.26 10.57 2.42
C LYS A 180 5.49 9.36 1.88
N CYS A 181 6.05 8.62 0.93
CA CYS A 181 5.53 7.33 0.49
C CYS A 181 6.61 6.27 0.62
N ILE A 182 6.39 5.31 1.51
CA ILE A 182 7.27 4.15 1.69
C ILE A 182 6.45 2.88 1.51
N TYR A 183 6.89 2.04 0.58
CA TYR A 183 6.41 0.68 0.41
C TYR A 183 7.58 -0.26 0.67
N GLU A 184 7.37 -1.26 1.50
CA GLU A 184 8.33 -2.32 1.78
C GLU A 184 7.64 -3.67 1.65
N CYS A 185 8.34 -4.68 1.13
CA CYS A 185 7.82 -6.02 1.13
C CYS A 185 8.90 -7.11 1.27
N ALA A 186 8.49 -8.23 1.86
CA ALA A 186 9.28 -9.45 2.00
C ALA A 186 8.54 -10.61 1.33
N TRP A 187 9.28 -11.44 0.59
CA TRP A 187 8.74 -12.68 0.02
C TRP A 187 9.07 -13.85 0.95
N ALA A 188 8.06 -14.51 1.51
CA ALA A 188 8.24 -15.63 2.43
C ALA A 188 7.58 -16.89 1.86
N THR A 189 8.22 -18.03 2.07
CA THR A 189 7.63 -19.34 1.81
C THR A 189 6.91 -19.79 3.08
N VAL A 190 5.63 -20.14 2.97
CA VAL A 190 4.85 -20.71 4.08
C VAL A 190 5.01 -22.24 4.13
N ASP A 191 4.58 -22.87 5.23
CA ASP A 191 4.80 -24.30 5.51
C ASP A 191 4.34 -25.26 4.40
N ASP A 192 3.32 -24.89 3.61
CA ASP A 192 2.84 -25.68 2.48
C ASP A 192 3.61 -25.46 1.17
N GLY A 193 4.73 -24.74 1.22
CA GLY A 193 5.61 -24.45 0.09
C GLY A 193 5.14 -23.30 -0.79
N ARG A 194 3.96 -22.70 -0.55
CA ARG A 194 3.53 -21.51 -1.30
C ARG A 194 4.37 -20.30 -0.90
N THR A 195 4.63 -19.41 -1.86
CA THR A 195 5.23 -18.10 -1.55
C THR A 195 4.14 -17.03 -1.41
N ILE A 196 4.30 -16.20 -0.39
CA ILE A 196 3.52 -14.99 -0.14
C ILE A 196 4.45 -13.78 -0.12
N CYS A 197 3.92 -12.64 -0.51
CA CYS A 197 4.54 -11.34 -0.33
C CYS A 197 3.81 -10.64 0.82
N VAL A 198 4.51 -10.39 1.93
CA VAL A 198 4.02 -9.55 3.02
C VAL A 198 4.51 -8.13 2.75
N PHE A 199 3.62 -7.15 2.82
CA PHE A 199 3.96 -5.76 2.52
C PHE A 199 3.49 -4.79 3.60
N GLY A 200 4.20 -3.67 3.70
CA GLY A 200 3.86 -2.51 4.49
C GLY A 200 3.80 -1.27 3.60
N LEU A 201 2.87 -0.36 3.90
CA LEU A 201 2.74 0.93 3.23
C LEU A 201 2.65 2.05 4.26
N ARG A 202 3.48 3.07 4.12
CA ARG A 202 3.43 4.31 4.88
C ARG A 202 3.16 5.48 3.96
N LEU A 203 2.08 6.22 4.24
CA LEU A 203 1.78 7.50 3.59
C LEU A 203 1.69 8.58 4.64
N TYR A 204 2.65 9.51 4.66
CA TYR A 204 2.80 10.46 5.77
C TYR A 204 2.77 9.72 7.13
N ASP A 205 1.96 10.22 8.06
CA ASP A 205 1.73 9.67 9.38
C ASP A 205 0.30 9.08 9.47
N TRP A 206 -0.17 8.42 8.41
CA TRP A 206 -1.54 7.92 8.35
C TRP A 206 -1.86 6.84 9.40
N GLU A 207 -0.86 6.24 10.04
CA GLU A 207 -1.00 5.35 11.19
C GLU A 207 -1.64 6.06 12.39
N LYS A 208 -1.51 7.39 12.46
CA LYS A 208 -2.16 8.23 13.48
C LYS A 208 -3.66 8.44 13.24
N MET A 209 -4.17 8.04 12.07
CA MET A 209 -5.61 8.04 11.77
C MET A 209 -6.36 6.86 12.42
N GLY A 210 -5.62 5.89 12.96
CA GLY A 210 -6.17 4.78 13.71
C GLY A 210 -6.64 5.16 15.13
N PRO A 211 -7.29 4.23 15.83
CA PRO A 211 -7.63 4.41 17.24
C PRO A 211 -6.37 4.55 18.09
N GLN A 212 -6.28 5.63 18.86
CA GLN A 212 -5.11 5.90 19.72
C GLN A 212 -4.97 4.88 20.88
N ALA A 213 -6.07 4.23 21.28
CA ALA A 213 -6.11 3.32 22.42
C ALA A 213 -5.22 2.08 22.26
N ASP A 214 -4.95 1.65 21.04
CA ASP A 214 -4.10 0.47 20.75
C ASP A 214 -2.73 0.86 20.17
N GLY A 215 -2.36 2.14 20.23
CA GLY A 215 -1.18 2.67 19.59
C GLY A 215 -1.32 2.83 18.07
N PRO A 216 -0.23 3.30 17.40
CA PRO A 216 -0.19 3.46 15.95
C PRO A 216 -0.46 2.13 15.22
N ARG A 217 -1.23 2.20 14.14
CA ARG A 217 -1.56 1.05 13.30
C ARG A 217 -1.12 1.33 11.88
N GLY A 218 -0.05 0.68 11.41
CA GLY A 218 0.41 0.89 10.04
C GLY A 218 -0.44 0.14 9.02
N CYS A 219 -0.32 0.49 7.74
CA CYS A 219 -0.96 -0.26 6.67
C CYS A 219 -0.10 -1.47 6.32
N VAL A 220 -0.64 -2.67 6.48
CA VAL A 220 0.04 -3.92 6.13
C VAL A 220 -0.88 -4.83 5.35
N GLY A 221 -0.31 -5.78 4.63
CA GLY A 221 -1.09 -6.82 3.99
C GLY A 221 -0.24 -7.94 3.46
N LEU A 222 -0.91 -8.88 2.80
CA LEU A 222 -0.24 -9.92 2.04
C LEU A 222 -0.94 -10.20 0.72
N TYR A 223 -0.18 -10.80 -0.20
CA TYR A 223 -0.70 -11.44 -1.38
C TYR A 223 0.15 -12.66 -1.75
N SER A 224 -0.43 -13.62 -2.49
CA SER A 224 0.36 -14.71 -3.10
C SER A 224 0.48 -14.48 -4.60
N ALA A 225 1.65 -14.79 -5.13
CA ALA A 225 1.96 -14.79 -6.56
C ALA A 225 3.17 -15.71 -6.78
N VAL A 226 3.48 -15.99 -8.04
CA VAL A 226 4.79 -16.57 -8.38
C VAL A 226 5.86 -15.58 -7.93
N THR A 227 6.85 -16.04 -7.17
CA THR A 227 7.95 -15.22 -6.70
C THR A 227 8.71 -14.63 -7.89
N PRO A 228 8.81 -13.30 -8.00
CA PRO A 228 9.57 -12.67 -9.05
C PRO A 228 11.03 -13.10 -9.00
N LYS A 229 11.67 -13.27 -10.17
CA LYS A 229 13.06 -13.75 -10.23
C LYS A 229 14.06 -12.82 -9.53
N THR A 230 13.74 -11.53 -9.46
CA THR A 230 14.58 -10.52 -8.84
C THR A 230 14.21 -10.24 -7.39
N ALA A 231 13.15 -10.86 -6.87
CA ALA A 231 12.69 -10.64 -5.51
C ALA A 231 13.70 -11.14 -4.47
N THR A 232 13.78 -10.42 -3.36
CA THR A 232 14.55 -10.89 -2.20
C THR A 232 13.67 -11.80 -1.36
N LEU A 233 14.12 -13.05 -1.18
CA LEU A 233 13.47 -13.99 -0.27
C LEU A 233 13.79 -13.61 1.18
N SER A 234 12.79 -13.70 2.03
CA SER A 234 12.91 -13.63 3.47
C SER A 234 13.84 -14.73 3.97
N THR A 235 14.60 -14.43 5.02
CA THR A 235 15.27 -15.47 5.81
C THR A 235 14.23 -16.42 6.38
N ASP A 236 14.54 -17.71 6.49
CA ASP A 236 13.68 -18.72 7.13
C ASP A 236 13.30 -18.21 8.53
N SER A 237 12.03 -17.86 8.70
CA SER A 237 11.58 -17.18 9.90
C SER A 237 10.38 -17.93 10.46
N VAL A 238 10.59 -18.60 11.59
CA VAL A 238 9.52 -19.12 12.42
C VAL A 238 8.96 -17.93 13.20
N PHE A 239 7.85 -17.36 12.72
CA PHE A 239 7.24 -16.20 13.38
C PHE A 239 6.31 -16.65 14.51
N SER A 240 6.63 -16.24 15.75
CA SER A 240 5.68 -16.28 16.87
C SER A 240 5.23 -14.86 17.19
N VAL A 241 3.93 -14.61 17.27
CA VAL A 241 3.38 -13.28 17.65
C VAL A 241 2.99 -13.32 19.12
N LYS A 242 3.37 -12.29 19.87
CA LYS A 242 2.97 -12.09 21.27
C LYS A 242 1.96 -10.95 21.38
N ASN A 243 1.11 -11.02 22.40
CA ASN A 243 0.28 -9.87 22.77
C ASN A 243 1.21 -8.70 23.13
N GLY A 244 1.02 -7.55 22.48
CA GLY A 244 1.85 -6.35 22.65
C GLY A 244 2.91 -6.12 21.57
N ASP A 245 3.05 -7.04 20.60
CA ASP A 245 3.87 -6.76 19.41
C ASP A 245 3.31 -5.55 18.64
N SER A 246 4.21 -4.76 18.04
CA SER A 246 3.85 -3.53 17.32
C SER A 246 2.87 -3.81 16.18
N LEU A 247 1.87 -2.92 16.05
CA LEU A 247 0.89 -2.93 14.96
C LEU A 247 1.29 -2.00 13.80
N ASP A 248 2.43 -1.32 13.90
CA ASP A 248 3.00 -0.52 12.84
C ASP A 248 4.34 -1.12 12.39
N PRO A 249 4.46 -1.62 11.14
CA PRO A 249 5.74 -2.12 10.64
C PRO A 249 6.82 -1.05 10.60
N PHE A 250 6.49 0.25 10.62
CA PHE A 250 7.46 1.35 10.48
C PHE A 250 7.89 1.99 11.79
N GLU A 251 7.51 1.43 12.93
CA GLU A 251 8.00 1.88 14.23
C GLU A 251 9.53 1.77 14.28
N THR A 252 10.18 2.87 14.65
CA THR A 252 11.64 2.91 14.79
C THR A 252 12.03 2.08 16.01
N SER A 253 12.50 0.85 15.79
CA SER A 253 13.10 0.03 16.84
C SER A 253 14.51 0.45 17.19
#